data_AF-A0A7J2MUV5-F1
#
_entry.id   AF-A0A7J2MUV5-F1
#
_cell.length_a   1.000
_cell.length_b   1.000
_cell.length_c   1.000
_cell.angle_alpha   90.00
_cell.angle_beta   90.00
_cell.angle_gamma   90.00
#
_symmetry.space_group_name_H-M   'P 1'
#
loop_
_entity.id
_entity.type
_entity.pdbx_description
1 polymer ?
#
loop_
_entity_poly.entity_id
_entity_poly.type
_entity_poly.pdbx_seq_one_letter_code
_entity_poly.pdbx_strand_id
1 'polypeptide(L)'
;LVDFNLILKSKGNRRSKILAKLSKSCEIAQKKGMPIIIGSGATNFYELRALSNLLAFSKFLGIREYKKPFYFAQREIIRREEAKEKGKYIMPGVVVE
;
A
#
# COMPACT_ATOMS: atom_id res chain seq x y z
N LEU A 1 0.16 -1.86 -4.58
CA LEU A 1 1.18 -1.48 -3.59
C LEU A 1 1.93 -0.26 -4.10
N VAL A 2 2.11 0.75 -3.27
CA VAL A 2 2.98 1.91 -3.51
C VAL A 2 4.23 1.72 -2.68
N ASP A 3 5.37 1.60 -3.37
CA ASP A 3 6.67 1.38 -2.77
C ASP A 3 7.44 2.71 -2.68
N PHE A 4 7.77 3.13 -1.46
CA PHE A 4 8.53 4.36 -1.21
C PHE A 4 10.00 4.24 -1.63
N ASN A 5 10.59 3.04 -1.63
CA ASN A 5 11.99 2.82 -1.96
C ASN A 5 12.29 3.12 -3.44
N LEU A 6 11.30 2.96 -4.33
CA LEU A 6 11.39 3.40 -5.73
C LEU A 6 11.71 4.90 -5.85
N ILE A 7 11.21 5.72 -4.93
CA ILE A 7 11.47 7.16 -4.88
C ILE A 7 12.86 7.44 -4.32
N LEU A 8 13.26 6.73 -3.27
CA LEU A 8 14.58 6.87 -2.65
C LEU A 8 15.70 6.53 -3.64
N LYS A 9 15.55 5.44 -4.39
CA LYS A 9 16.55 4.93 -5.33
C LYS A 9 16.55 5.63 -6.69
N SER A 10 15.53 6.43 -7.00
CA SER A 10 15.47 7.23 -8.25
C SER A 10 16.02 8.64 -8.05
N LYS A 11 16.49 9.29 -9.13
CA LYS A 11 17.04 10.65 -9.12
C LYS A 11 16.49 11.49 -10.27
N GLY A 12 16.52 12.82 -10.10
CA GLY A 12 16.18 13.81 -11.13
C GLY A 12 14.87 13.52 -11.86
N ASN A 13 14.89 13.64 -13.20
CA ASN A 13 13.72 13.41 -14.05
C ASN A 13 13.07 12.03 -13.88
N ARG A 14 13.86 10.99 -13.56
CA ARG A 14 13.30 9.65 -13.33
C ARG A 14 12.39 9.65 -12.10
N ARG A 15 12.81 10.30 -11.01
CA ARG A 15 12.00 10.43 -9.80
C ARG A 15 10.70 11.18 -10.09
N SER A 16 10.77 12.29 -10.82
CA SER A 16 9.58 13.07 -11.20
C SER A 16 8.58 12.25 -12.01
N LYS A 17 9.05 11.47 -13.00
CA LYS A 17 8.18 10.57 -13.79
C LYS A 17 7.52 9.49 -12.94
N ILE A 18 8.26 8.90 -12.00
CA ILE A 18 7.71 7.89 -11.08
C ILE A 18 6.63 8.52 -10.19
N LEU A 19 6.90 9.69 -9.61
CA LEU A 19 5.92 10.40 -8.78
C LEU A 19 4.65 10.76 -9.55
N ALA A 20 4.78 11.28 -10.77
CA ALA A 20 3.63 11.59 -11.63
C ALA A 20 2.78 10.35 -11.91
N LYS A 21 3.42 9.22 -12.24
CA LYS A 21 2.74 7.94 -12.47
C LYS A 21 2.05 7.43 -11.20
N LEU A 22 2.73 7.48 -10.05
CA LEU A 22 2.17 7.05 -8.77
C LEU A 22 0.96 7.90 -8.36
N SER A 23 1.07 9.21 -8.47
CA SER A 23 -0.03 10.13 -8.16
C SER A 23 -1.26 9.81 -9.02
N LYS A 24 -1.08 9.64 -10.34
CA LYS A 24 -2.17 9.28 -11.23
C LYS A 24 -2.79 7.91 -10.92
N SER A 25 -1.96 6.92 -10.62
CA SER A 25 -2.44 5.59 -10.23
C SER A 25 -3.23 5.63 -8.92
N CYS A 26 -2.79 6.43 -7.94
CA CYS A 26 -3.51 6.61 -6.67
C CYS A 26 -4.86 7.29 -6.88
N GLU A 27 -4.91 8.32 -7.74
CA GLU A 27 -6.16 8.99 -8.12
C GLU A 27 -7.17 8.00 -8.74
N ILE A 28 -6.71 7.19 -9.70
CA ILE A 28 -7.56 6.19 -10.37
C ILE A 28 -8.04 5.12 -9.38
N ALA A 29 -7.14 4.60 -8.55
CA ALA A 29 -7.48 3.60 -7.54
C ALA A 29 -8.51 4.14 -6.56
N GLN A 30 -8.35 5.38 -6.08
CA GLN A 30 -9.31 6.02 -5.19
C GLN A 30 -10.67 6.22 -5.86
N LYS A 31 -10.70 6.69 -7.12
CA LYS A 31 -11.95 6.83 -7.89
C LYS A 31 -12.69 5.51 -8.09
N LYS A 32 -11.96 4.40 -8.16
CA LYS A 32 -12.52 3.04 -8.31
C LYS A 32 -12.79 2.32 -6.99
N GLY A 33 -12.58 2.97 -5.84
CA GLY A 33 -12.73 2.34 -4.52
C GLY A 33 -11.75 1.20 -4.26
N MET A 34 -10.63 1.15 -4.98
CA MET A 34 -9.63 0.10 -4.81
C MET A 34 -8.77 0.37 -3.57
N PRO A 35 -8.42 -0.66 -2.79
CA PRO A 35 -7.53 -0.49 -1.64
C PRO A 35 -6.13 -0.08 -2.09
N ILE A 36 -5.60 0.98 -1.47
CA ILE A 36 -4.24 1.46 -1.69
C ILE A 36 -3.40 1.11 -0.47
N ILE A 37 -2.35 0.32 -0.69
CA ILE A 37 -1.37 -0.07 0.32
C ILE A 37 -0.07 0.67 0.01
N ILE A 38 0.53 1.30 1.01
CA ILE A 38 1.81 2.01 0.93
C ILE A 38 2.76 1.38 1.93
N GLY A 39 3.98 1.10 1.49
CA GLY A 39 5.03 0.52 2.31
C GLY A 39 6.37 1.22 2.07
N SER A 40 7.31 1.02 3.00
CA SER A 40 8.68 1.49 2.84
C SER A 40 9.41 0.78 1.69
N GLY A 41 9.07 -0.48 1.40
CA GLY A 41 9.78 -1.33 0.45
C GLY A 41 11.26 -1.50 0.79
N ALA A 42 11.58 -1.40 2.08
CA ALA A 42 12.94 -1.42 2.58
C ALA A 42 13.57 -2.80 2.36
N THR A 43 14.77 -2.81 1.78
CA THR A 43 15.62 -4.01 1.62
C THR A 43 16.69 -4.10 2.71
N ASN A 44 16.87 -3.03 3.48
CA ASN A 44 17.77 -2.96 4.64
C ASN A 44 17.19 -2.01 5.70
N PHE A 45 17.79 -2.03 6.90
CA PHE A 45 17.32 -1.25 8.05
C PHE A 45 17.27 0.27 7.80
N TYR A 46 18.21 0.82 7.03
CA TYR A 46 18.30 2.27 6.76
C TYR A 46 17.24 2.78 5.77
N GLU A 47 16.64 1.88 5.00
CA GLU A 47 15.55 2.18 4.08
C GLU A 47 14.17 2.21 4.76
N LEU A 48 14.09 1.83 6.04
CA LEU A 48 12.85 1.91 6.81
C LEU A 48 12.37 3.36 6.92
N ARG A 49 11.05 3.53 6.93
CA ARG A 49 10.42 4.83 7.11
C ARG A 49 9.38 4.73 8.21
N ALA A 50 9.39 5.72 9.09
CA ALA A 50 8.35 5.89 10.09
C ALA A 50 6.99 5.99 9.40
N LEU A 51 5.96 5.43 10.05
CA LEU A 51 4.60 5.46 9.55
C LEU A 51 4.13 6.88 9.24
N SER A 52 4.45 7.85 10.10
CA SER A 52 4.13 9.26 9.90
C SER A 52 4.64 9.81 8.56
N ASN A 53 5.85 9.41 8.15
CA ASN A 53 6.44 9.82 6.88
C ASN A 53 5.72 9.17 5.69
N LEU A 54 5.34 7.89 5.80
CA LEU A 54 4.56 7.22 4.77
C LEU A 54 3.16 7.82 4.63
N LEU A 55 2.53 8.23 5.74
CA LEU A 55 1.24 8.92 5.76
C LEU A 55 1.32 10.37 5.22
N ALA A 56 2.46 11.04 5.39
CA ALA A 56 2.69 12.34 4.76
C ALA A 56 2.89 12.18 3.25
N PHE A 57 3.69 11.19 2.84
CA PHE A 57 3.94 10.88 1.44
C PHE A 57 2.67 10.51 0.68
N SER A 58 1.81 9.71 1.30
CA SER A 58 0.54 9.35 0.71
C SER A 58 -0.37 10.56 0.47
N LYS A 59 -0.37 11.53 1.40
CA LYS A 59 -1.15 12.77 1.27
C LYS A 59 -0.63 13.58 0.10
N PHE A 60 0.70 13.62 -0.05
CA PHE A 60 1.35 14.22 -1.21
C PHE A 60 0.92 13.55 -2.53
N LEU A 61 0.70 12.23 -2.54
CA LEU A 61 0.15 11.51 -3.70
C LEU A 61 -1.35 11.74 -3.93
N GLY A 62 -2.01 12.59 -3.14
CA GLY A 62 -3.41 12.98 -3.33
C GLY A 62 -4.44 12.07 -2.67
N ILE A 63 -4.01 11.07 -1.88
CA ILE A 63 -4.93 10.19 -1.15
C ILE A 63 -5.46 10.98 0.05
N ARG A 64 -6.80 11.13 0.16
CA ARG A 64 -7.45 12.01 1.14
C ARG A 64 -7.94 11.32 2.42
N GLU A 65 -8.23 10.01 2.39
CA GLU A 65 -8.82 9.28 3.51
C GLU A 65 -7.89 8.17 4.04
N TYR A 66 -7.39 8.33 5.28
CA TYR A 66 -6.41 7.41 5.85
C TYR A 66 -6.91 6.52 6.97
N LYS A 67 -7.88 7.02 7.74
CA LYS A 67 -8.04 6.52 9.11
C LYS A 67 -8.73 5.16 9.21
N LYS A 68 -9.36 4.66 8.13
CA LYS A 68 -10.07 3.37 8.13
C LYS A 68 -9.65 2.40 7.02
N PRO A 69 -9.50 2.80 5.73
CA PRO A 69 -9.28 1.81 4.67
C PRO A 69 -7.90 1.15 4.71
N PHE A 70 -6.88 1.88 5.20
CA PHE A 70 -5.48 1.48 5.07
C PHE A 70 -5.12 0.27 5.95
N TYR A 71 -5.51 0.32 7.22
CA TYR A 71 -5.30 -0.76 8.18
C TYR A 71 -6.26 -1.93 7.95
N PHE A 72 -7.52 -1.65 7.58
CA PHE A 72 -8.51 -2.69 7.34
C PHE A 72 -8.15 -3.51 6.10
N ALA A 73 -7.79 -2.88 4.98
CA ALA A 73 -7.41 -3.60 3.77
C ALA A 73 -6.19 -4.51 4.00
N GLN A 74 -5.16 -4.01 4.69
CA GLN A 74 -3.98 -4.82 5.03
C GLN A 74 -4.34 -5.99 5.95
N ARG A 75 -5.08 -5.74 7.03
CA ARG A 75 -5.50 -6.79 7.97
C ARG A 75 -6.39 -7.84 7.32
N GLU A 76 -7.29 -7.42 6.44
CA GLU A 76 -8.21 -8.34 5.78
C GLU A 76 -7.48 -9.22 4.76
N ILE A 77 -6.51 -8.67 4.02
CA ILE A 77 -5.63 -9.46 3.16
C ILE A 77 -4.84 -10.46 3.99
N ILE A 78 -4.17 -10.02 5.07
CA ILE A 78 -3.38 -10.90 5.94
C ILE A 78 -4.26 -12.01 6.53
N ARG A 79 -5.42 -11.66 7.09
CA ARG A 79 -6.36 -12.62 7.68
C ARG A 79 -6.84 -13.66 6.66
N ARG A 80 -7.10 -13.26 5.41
CA ARG A 80 -7.48 -14.19 4.34
C ARG A 80 -6.35 -15.14 3.99
N GLU A 81 -5.12 -14.65 3.89
CA GLU A 81 -3.95 -15.50 3.61
C GLU A 81 -3.64 -16.46 4.76
N GLU A 82 -3.69 -15.99 6.02
CA GLU A 82 -3.54 -16.87 7.20
C GLU A 82 -4.61 -17.97 7.26
N ALA A 83 -5.84 -17.66 6.86
CA ALA A 83 -6.92 -18.64 6.83
C ALA A 83 -6.72 -19.70 5.72
N LYS A 84 -6.12 -19.31 4.57
CA LYS A 84 -5.72 -20.25 3.51
C LYS A 84 -4.61 -21.18 3.98
N GLU A 85 -3.57 -20.65 4.60
CA GLU A 85 -2.46 -21.47 5.11
C GLU A 85 -2.93 -22.50 6.13
N LYS A 86 -3.91 -22.14 6.97
CA LYS A 86 -4.50 -23.06 7.95
C LYS A 86 -5.45 -24.09 7.34
N GLY A 87 -5.64 -24.11 6.02
CA GLY A 87 -6.60 -24.98 5.33
C GLY A 87 -8.06 -24.66 5.62
N LYS A 88 -8.34 -23.53 6.27
CA LYS A 88 -9.69 -23.13 6.71
C LYS A 88 -10.40 -22.22 5.73
N TYR A 89 -9.78 -21.86 4.61
CA TYR A 89 -10.35 -20.93 3.64
C TYR A 89 -10.57 -21.59 2.29
N ILE A 90 -11.83 -21.67 1.85
CA ILE A 90 -12.22 -22.17 0.53
C ILE A 90 -12.44 -21.00 -0.42
N MET A 91 -13.26 -20.02 -0.03
CA MET A 91 -13.58 -18.84 -0.83
C MET A 91 -14.04 -17.67 0.06
N PRO A 92 -14.14 -16.42 -0.44
CA PRO A 92 -14.63 -15.29 0.36
C PRO A 92 -16.00 -15.59 0.95
N GLY A 93 -16.11 -15.61 2.29
CA GLY A 93 -17.36 -15.90 3.01
C GLY A 93 -17.59 -17.38 3.37
N VAL A 94 -16.71 -18.29 2.96
CA VAL A 94 -16.81 -19.73 3.29
C VAL A 94 -15.53 -20.19 3.99
N VAL A 95 -15.67 -20.51 5.27
CA VAL A 95 -14.60 -20.96 6.15
C VAL A 95 -14.92 -22.38 6.61
N VAL A 96 -13.94 -23.29 6.59
CA VAL A 96 -14.08 -24.63 7.16
C VAL A 96 -13.84 -24.52 8.67
N GLU A 97 -14.78 -25.00 9.49
CA GLU A 97 -14.64 -25.06 10.96
C GLU A 97 -13.44 -25.92 11.37
#